data_AF-I3MHM0-F1
#
_entry.id   AF-I3MHM0-F1
#
_cell.length_a   1.000
_cell.length_b   1.000
_cell.length_c   1.000
_cell.angle_alpha   90.00
_cell.angle_beta   90.00
_cell.angle_gamma   90.00
#
_symmetry.space_group_name_H-M   'P 1'
#
loop_
_entity.id
_entity.type
_entity.pdbx_description
1 polymer ?
#
loop_
_entity_poly.entity_id
_entity_poly.type
_entity_poly.pdbx_seq_one_letter_code
_entity_poly.pdbx_strand_id
1 'polypeptide(L)'
;GEGFFCHQCRALQPPDPTRDYFSLMDCNRSFRVNTTKLQHRFQQLQRLVHPDFFNQRSQTEKDFSEKHSTLVNEAYKTLLAPLSRGLYLVS
;
A
#
# COMPACT_ATOMS: atom_id res chain seq x y z
N GLY A 1 -0.65 4.61 13.96
CA GLY A 1 0.52 3.76 13.70
C GLY A 1 0.10 2.77 12.67
N GLU A 2 0.68 2.82 11.49
CA GLU A 2 0.19 2.12 10.30
C GLU A 2 0.09 0.60 10.58
N GLY A 3 -1.10 0.02 10.46
CA GLY A 3 -1.43 -1.35 10.87
C GLY A 3 -0.74 -2.49 10.10
N PHE A 4 0.44 -2.24 9.54
CA PHE A 4 1.26 -3.23 8.84
C PHE A 4 1.98 -4.17 9.81
N PHE A 5 2.33 -3.72 11.02
CA PHE A 5 3.14 -4.50 11.96
C PHE A 5 2.39 -4.76 13.27
N CYS A 6 2.57 -5.97 13.81
CA CYS A 6 2.02 -6.32 15.12
C CYS A 6 2.67 -5.47 16.23
N HIS A 7 1.87 -4.92 17.13
CA HIS A 7 2.35 -4.07 18.22
C HIS A 7 3.15 -4.83 19.29
N GLN A 8 3.03 -6.17 19.35
CA GLN A 8 3.70 -7.00 20.36
C GLN A 8 5.01 -7.59 19.81
N CYS A 9 4.96 -8.25 18.66
CA CYS A 9 6.10 -8.99 18.10
C CYS A 9 6.78 -8.28 16.92
N ARG A 10 6.20 -7.19 16.40
CA ARG A 10 6.68 -6.45 15.20
C ARG A 10 6.74 -7.28 13.91
N ALA A 11 6.09 -8.44 13.87
CA ALA A 11 5.93 -9.20 12.64
C ALA A 11 5.00 -8.47 11.66
N LEU A 12 5.35 -8.53 10.38
CA LEU A 12 4.48 -8.03 9.31
C LEU A 12 3.15 -8.80 9.33
N GLN A 13 2.05 -8.06 9.27
CA GLN A 13 0.69 -8.60 9.25
C GLN A 13 0.19 -8.71 7.80
N PRO A 14 -0.78 -9.58 7.51
CA PRO A 14 -1.40 -9.63 6.18
C PRO A 14 -2.05 -8.29 5.81
N PRO A 15 -2.17 -7.97 4.51
CA PRO A 15 -2.94 -6.81 4.06
C PRO A 15 -4.42 -6.93 4.45
N ASP A 16 -5.00 -5.79 4.83
CA ASP A 16 -6.43 -5.66 5.11
C ASP A 16 -7.21 -5.61 3.78
N PRO A 17 -8.06 -6.61 3.47
CA PRO A 17 -8.80 -6.65 2.21
C PRO A 17 -9.92 -5.60 2.13
N THR A 18 -10.31 -5.00 3.26
CA THR A 18 -11.37 -3.98 3.31
C THR A 18 -10.85 -2.57 3.08
N ARG A 19 -9.52 -2.38 3.09
CA ARG A 19 -8.88 -1.08 2.93
C ARG A 19 -8.83 -0.69 1.46
N ASP A 20 -9.48 0.42 1.11
CA ASP A 20 -9.45 0.97 -0.24
C ASP A 20 -8.12 1.67 -0.59
N TYR A 21 -7.89 1.95 -1.87
CA TYR A 21 -6.65 2.55 -2.35
C TYR A 21 -6.42 3.98 -1.86
N PHE A 22 -7.47 4.79 -1.67
CA PHE A 22 -7.32 6.14 -1.14
C PHE A 22 -6.90 6.10 0.33
N SER A 23 -7.51 5.22 1.11
CA SER A 23 -7.15 4.96 2.50
C SER A 23 -5.74 4.36 2.65
N LEU A 24 -5.31 3.50 1.73
CA LEU A 24 -3.94 2.99 1.69
C LEU A 24 -2.93 4.11 1.40
N MET A 25 -3.25 4.94 0.40
CA MET A 25 -2.45 6.06 -0.08
C MET A 25 -2.62 7.35 0.73
N ASP A 26 -3.25 7.28 1.90
CA ASP A 26 -3.42 8.38 2.85
C ASP A 26 -3.91 9.68 2.17
N CYS A 27 -4.96 9.54 1.36
CA CYS A 27 -5.57 10.64 0.64
C CYS A 27 -7.10 10.52 0.64
N ASN A 28 -7.77 11.64 0.39
CA ASN A 28 -9.24 11.67 0.33
C ASN A 28 -9.73 10.91 -0.90
N ARG A 29 -10.85 10.18 -0.76
CA ARG A 29 -11.60 9.58 -1.86
C ARG A 29 -12.17 10.67 -2.77
N SER A 30 -11.36 11.13 -3.72
CA SER A 30 -11.68 12.21 -4.65
C SER A 30 -10.97 11.99 -5.99
N PHE A 31 -11.57 12.48 -7.07
CA PHE A 31 -10.90 12.49 -8.37
C PHE A 31 -9.66 13.40 -8.37
N ARG A 32 -9.66 14.48 -7.58
CA ARG A 32 -8.51 15.39 -7.44
C ARG A 32 -7.53 14.83 -6.40
N VAL A 33 -6.48 14.16 -6.87
CA VAL A 33 -5.38 13.64 -6.04
C VAL A 33 -4.11 14.44 -6.29
N ASN A 34 -3.41 14.81 -5.21
CA ASN A 34 -2.08 15.40 -5.29
C ASN A 34 -1.05 14.30 -5.59
N THR A 35 -0.55 14.25 -6.82
CA THR A 35 0.38 13.20 -7.29
C THR A 35 1.73 13.24 -6.59
N THR A 36 2.20 14.40 -6.14
CA THR A 36 3.44 14.53 -5.35
C THR A 36 3.29 13.87 -3.98
N LYS A 37 2.18 14.12 -3.27
CA LYS A 37 1.89 13.44 -2.00
C LYS A 37 1.70 11.94 -2.20
N LEU A 38 1.00 11.55 -3.28
CA LEU A 38 0.79 10.15 -3.64
C LEU A 38 2.13 9.41 -3.86
N GLN A 39 3.07 10.03 -4.59
CA GLN A 39 4.39 9.45 -4.83
C GLN A 39 5.22 9.35 -3.54
N HIS A 40 5.21 10.40 -2.71
CA HIS A 40 5.90 10.36 -1.42
C HIS A 40 5.38 9.23 -0.54
N ARG A 41 4.04 9.09 -0.48
CA ARG A 41 3.37 8.04 0.27
C ARG A 41 3.70 6.64 -0.26
N PHE A 42 3.68 6.46 -1.57
CA PHE A 42 4.10 5.22 -2.22
C PHE A 42 5.52 4.80 -1.79
N GLN A 43 6.48 5.73 -1.83
CA GLN A 43 7.85 5.45 -1.41
C GLN A 43 7.96 5.11 0.08
N GLN A 44 7.18 5.76 0.94
CA GLN A 44 7.13 5.43 2.37
C GLN A 44 6.64 4.00 2.58
N LEU A 45 5.54 3.62 1.95
CA LEU A 45 4.97 2.28 2.07
C LEU A 45 5.93 1.22 1.52
N GLN A 46 6.54 1.46 0.35
CA GLN A 46 7.51 0.52 -0.22
C GLN A 46 8.71 0.29 0.71
N ARG A 47 9.24 1.34 1.36
CA ARG A 47 10.31 1.15 2.37
C ARG A 47 9.89 0.29 3.56
N LEU A 48 8.61 0.19 3.87
CA LEU A 48 8.10 -0.63 4.96
C LEU A 48 7.86 -2.09 4.54
N VAL A 49 7.43 -2.32 3.30
CA VAL A 49 6.88 -3.62 2.88
C VAL A 49 7.58 -4.26 1.69
N HIS A 50 8.58 -3.64 1.06
CA HIS A 50 9.22 -4.19 -0.14
C HIS A 50 9.98 -5.50 0.16
N PRO A 51 9.84 -6.55 -0.69
CA PRO A 51 10.45 -7.87 -0.48
C PRO A 51 11.95 -7.87 -0.20
N ASP A 52 12.69 -6.93 -0.79
CA ASP A 52 14.13 -6.75 -0.56
C ASP A 52 14.50 -6.67 0.93
N PHE A 53 13.63 -6.12 1.78
CA PHE A 53 13.86 -6.00 3.22
C PHE A 53 13.48 -7.26 4.02
N PHE A 54 12.84 -8.24 3.38
CA PHE A 54 12.31 -9.46 4.02
C PHE A 54 13.04 -10.74 3.58
N ASN A 55 14.12 -10.64 2.81
CA ASN A 55 14.91 -11.78 2.31
C ASN A 55 15.41 -12.74 3.42
N GLN A 56 15.69 -12.23 4.62
CA GLN A 56 16.13 -13.01 5.78
C GLN A 56 15.01 -13.31 6.79
N ARG A 57 13.76 -12.96 6.48
CA ARG A 57 12.61 -13.17 7.37
C ARG A 57 11.94 -14.52 7.12
N SER A 58 10.97 -14.84 7.97
CA SER A 58 10.14 -16.05 7.82
C SER A 58 9.44 -16.09 6.45
N GLN A 59 9.13 -17.28 5.95
CA GLN A 59 8.40 -17.42 4.68
C GLN A 59 7.06 -16.66 4.72
N THR A 60 6.36 -16.73 5.85
CA THR A 60 5.10 -16.00 6.06
C THR A 60 5.27 -14.48 5.90
N GLU A 61 6.32 -13.89 6.48
CA GLU A 61 6.58 -12.45 6.32
C GLU A 61 7.00 -12.09 4.88
N LYS A 62 7.71 -12.98 4.18
CA LYS A 62 8.01 -12.79 2.74
C LYS A 62 6.74 -12.76 1.90
N ASP A 63 5.83 -13.71 2.13
CA ASP A 63 4.55 -13.78 1.43
C ASP A 63 3.69 -12.53 1.70
N PHE A 64 3.67 -12.05 2.94
CA PHE A 64 2.96 -10.81 3.28
C PHE A 64 3.61 -9.57 2.67
N SER A 65 4.95 -9.52 2.64
CA SER A 65 5.71 -8.42 2.02
C SER A 65 5.42 -8.33 0.53
N GLU A 66 5.39 -9.46 -0.18
CA GLU A 66 5.03 -9.51 -1.60
C GLU A 66 3.59 -9.04 -1.85
N LYS A 67 2.63 -9.53 -1.04
CA LYS A 67 1.22 -9.12 -1.13
C LYS A 67 1.05 -7.62 -0.89
N HIS A 68 1.69 -7.07 0.14
CA HIS A 68 1.65 -5.64 0.43
C HIS A 68 2.30 -4.82 -0.68
N SER A 69 3.47 -5.21 -1.18
CA SER A 69 4.16 -4.48 -2.25
C SER A 69 3.31 -4.44 -3.53
N THR A 70 2.67 -5.57 -3.88
CA THR A 70 1.74 -5.64 -5.00
C THR A 70 0.56 -4.68 -4.81
N LEU A 71 -0.10 -4.72 -3.65
CA LEU A 71 -1.25 -3.85 -3.35
C LEU A 71 -0.86 -2.35 -3.38
N VAL A 72 0.30 -2.00 -2.83
CA VAL A 72 0.84 -0.64 -2.86
C VAL A 72 1.12 -0.18 -4.29
N ASN A 73 1.68 -1.04 -5.13
CA ASN A 73 1.91 -0.76 -6.56
C ASN A 73 0.59 -0.56 -7.32
N GLU A 74 -0.39 -1.41 -7.10
CA GLU A 74 -1.71 -1.33 -7.74
C GLU A 74 -2.45 -0.06 -7.35
N ALA A 75 -2.50 0.26 -6.05
CA ALA A 75 -3.10 1.50 -5.55
C ALA A 75 -2.41 2.73 -6.14
N TYR A 76 -1.07 2.72 -6.22
CA TYR A 76 -0.32 3.85 -6.75
C TYR A 76 -0.61 4.05 -8.24
N LYS A 77 -0.52 2.99 -9.04
CA LYS A 77 -0.79 3.05 -10.48
C LYS A 77 -2.24 3.46 -10.77
N THR A 78 -3.18 2.87 -10.05
CA THR A 78 -4.62 3.16 -10.19
C THR A 78 -4.91 4.62 -9.88
N LEU A 79 -4.40 5.13 -8.76
CA LEU A 79 -4.62 6.51 -8.36
C LEU A 79 -3.74 7.51 -9.12
N LEU A 80 -2.65 7.10 -9.77
CA LEU A 80 -1.78 8.02 -10.52
C LEU A 80 -2.45 8.47 -11.82
N ALA A 81 -2.99 7.52 -12.61
CA ALA A 81 -3.60 7.83 -13.90
C ALA A 81 -5.06 8.31 -13.75
N PRO A 82 -5.45 9.43 -14.39
CA PRO A 82 -6.81 9.96 -14.27
C PRO A 82 -7.92 8.98 -14.66
N LEU A 83 -7.71 8.21 -15.73
CA LEU A 83 -8.70 7.25 -16.22
C LEU A 83 -8.97 6.13 -15.21
N SER A 84 -7.93 5.42 -14.76
CA SER A 84 -8.05 4.34 -13.77
C SER A 84 -8.59 4.85 -12.44
N ARG A 85 -8.19 6.06 -12.02
CA ARG A 85 -8.72 6.70 -10.81
C ARG A 85 -10.21 6.96 -10.91
N GLY A 86 -10.68 7.45 -12.07
CA GLY A 86 -12.10 7.69 -12.32
C GLY A 86 -12.91 6.40 -12.25
N LEU A 87 -12.45 5.33 -12.90
CA LEU A 87 -13.09 4.02 -12.86
C LEU A 87 -13.14 3.44 -11.44
N TYR A 88 -12.04 3.54 -10.68
CA TYR A 88 -11.98 3.07 -9.30
C TYR A 88 -12.87 3.88 -8.34
N LEU A 89 -13.10 5.15 -8.62
CA LEU A 89 -13.93 5.99 -7.76
C LEU A 89 -15.41 5.59 -7.79
N VAL A 90 -15.87 5.04 -8.92
CA VAL A 90 -17.27 4.66 -9.18
C VAL A 90 -17.55 3.17 -9.01
N SER A 91 -16.52 2.34 -8.79
CA SER A 91 -16.66 0.96 -8.33
C SER A 91 -17.01 0.91 -6.85
#